data_AF-A0A2M8Q736-F1
#
_entry.id   AF-A0A2M8Q736-F1
#
_cell.length_a   1.000
_cell.length_b   1.000
_cell.length_c   1.000
_cell.angle_alpha   90.00
_cell.angle_beta   90.00
_cell.angle_gamma   90.00
#
_symmetry.space_group_name_H-M   'P 1'
#
loop_
_entity.id
_entity.type
_entity.pdbx_description
1 polymer ?
#
loop_
_entity_poly.entity_id
_entity_poly.type
_entity_poly.pdbx_seq_one_letter_code
_entity_poly.pdbx_strand_id
1 'polypeptide(L)'
;MMLVFHDQHAVEAVQAMQEAVRARRPDAAQLLICSVVDMSALPVFVRPLAERVMKSAYAKASEAMPPGLDAADYVVILLDWDGAVSRQYGAHKVNEAPLLVLIDAAGIVRGVYRGRQ
;
A
#
# COMPACT_ATOMS: atom_id res chain seq x y z
N MET A 1 8.47 -0.54 -9.35
CA MET A 1 7.60 -0.70 -8.16
C MET A 1 6.33 0.11 -8.33
N MET A 2 5.28 -0.22 -7.58
CA MET A 2 4.04 0.56 -7.50
C MET A 2 3.79 0.96 -6.05
N LEU A 3 3.61 2.25 -5.81
CA LEU A 3 3.14 2.76 -4.53
C LEU A 3 1.63 2.89 -4.57
N VAL A 4 0.96 2.46 -3.50
CA VAL A 4 -0.49 2.52 -3.34
C VAL A 4 -0.78 3.34 -2.10
N PHE A 5 -1.16 4.60 -2.29
CA PHE A 5 -1.57 5.45 -1.19
C PHE A 5 -3.05 5.21 -0.90
N HIS A 6 -3.36 4.81 0.31
CA HIS A 6 -4.72 4.51 0.73
C HIS A 6 -4.88 4.73 2.24
N ASP A 7 -6.13 4.75 2.69
CA ASP A 7 -6.47 4.63 4.09
C ASP A 7 -7.33 3.39 4.35
N GLN A 8 -7.93 3.31 5.54
CA GLN A 8 -8.82 2.22 5.94
C GLN A 8 -10.11 2.10 5.10
N HIS A 9 -10.53 3.16 4.41
CA HIS A 9 -11.78 3.19 3.64
C HIS A 9 -11.59 2.63 2.22
N ALA A 10 -10.36 2.54 1.73
CA ALA A 10 -10.04 2.06 0.38
C ALA A 10 -9.45 0.63 0.34
N VAL A 11 -9.45 -0.10 1.46
CA VAL A 11 -8.80 -1.42 1.59
C VAL A 11 -9.32 -2.44 0.58
N GLU A 12 -10.63 -2.55 0.40
CA GLU A 12 -11.22 -3.50 -0.57
C GLU A 12 -10.82 -3.18 -2.01
N ALA A 13 -10.83 -1.90 -2.39
CA ALA A 13 -10.42 -1.46 -3.72
C ALA A 13 -8.92 -1.77 -3.97
N VAL A 14 -8.08 -1.60 -2.95
CA VAL A 14 -6.66 -1.95 -3.02
C VAL A 14 -6.47 -3.46 -3.16
N GLN A 15 -7.22 -4.28 -2.43
CA GLN A 15 -7.15 -5.75 -2.57
C GLN A 15 -7.55 -6.19 -3.97
N ALA A 16 -8.70 -5.74 -4.48
CA ALA A 16 -9.16 -6.09 -5.83
C ALA A 16 -8.15 -5.67 -6.91
N MET A 17 -7.53 -4.49 -6.77
CA MET A 17 -6.47 -4.02 -7.66
C MET A 17 -5.23 -4.91 -7.57
N GLN A 18 -4.77 -5.27 -6.37
CA GLN A 18 -3.61 -6.14 -6.18
C GLN A 18 -3.84 -7.51 -6.80
N GLU A 19 -5.03 -8.10 -6.62
CA GLU A 19 -5.42 -9.37 -7.27
C GLU A 19 -5.36 -9.26 -8.79
N ALA A 20 -5.95 -8.22 -9.38
CA ALA A 20 -5.95 -8.00 -10.82
C ALA A 20 -4.52 -7.81 -11.38
N VAL A 21 -3.66 -7.11 -10.64
CA VAL A 21 -2.24 -6.93 -11.00
C VAL A 21 -1.49 -8.26 -10.89
N ARG A 22 -1.67 -9.02 -9.80
CA ARG A 22 -1.00 -10.31 -9.58
C ARG A 22 -1.45 -11.38 -10.56
N ALA A 23 -2.69 -11.34 -11.05
CA ALA A 23 -3.13 -12.21 -12.14
C ALA A 23 -2.31 -12.01 -13.43
N ARG A 24 -1.79 -10.80 -13.69
CA ARG A 24 -0.98 -10.45 -14.87
C ARG A 24 0.52 -10.46 -14.59
N ARG A 25 0.91 -10.25 -13.33
CA ARG A 25 2.29 -10.18 -12.82
C ARG A 25 2.41 -11.01 -11.52
N PRO A 26 2.43 -12.35 -11.62
CA PRO A 26 2.34 -13.22 -10.44
C PRO A 26 3.55 -13.11 -9.50
N ASP A 27 4.70 -12.77 -10.05
CA ASP A 27 5.97 -12.69 -9.33
C ASP A 27 6.19 -11.28 -8.74
N ALA A 28 6.46 -11.22 -7.44
CA ALA A 28 6.81 -10.00 -6.73
C ALA A 28 8.08 -9.32 -7.29
N ALA A 29 9.03 -10.08 -7.82
CA ALA A 29 10.24 -9.55 -8.44
C ALA A 29 9.96 -8.75 -9.72
N GLN A 30 8.85 -9.02 -10.41
CA GLN A 30 8.43 -8.27 -11.59
C GLN A 30 7.80 -6.92 -11.22
N LEU A 31 7.07 -6.88 -10.12
CA LEU A 31 6.44 -5.67 -9.61
C LEU A 31 6.24 -5.75 -8.10
N LEU A 32 7.08 -5.03 -7.38
CA LEU A 32 6.86 -4.75 -5.96
C LEU A 32 5.68 -3.78 -5.81
N ILE A 33 4.74 -4.10 -4.93
CA ILE A 33 3.58 -3.26 -4.60
C ILE A 33 3.70 -2.86 -3.13
N CYS A 34 3.77 -1.57 -2.84
CA CYS A 34 3.89 -1.04 -1.49
C CYS A 34 2.66 -0.22 -1.13
N SER A 35 1.94 -0.63 -0.09
CA SER A 35 0.88 0.16 0.52
C SER A 35 1.50 1.26 1.38
N VAL A 36 1.21 2.52 1.06
CA VAL A 36 1.59 3.69 1.84
C VAL A 36 0.35 4.19 2.57
N VAL A 37 0.39 4.15 3.90
CA VAL A 37 -0.71 4.56 4.77
C VAL A 37 -0.36 5.90 5.41
N ASP A 38 -1.17 6.93 5.12
CA ASP A 38 -1.04 8.24 5.76
C ASP A 38 -1.51 8.15 7.22
N MET A 39 -0.57 8.34 8.15
CA MET A 39 -0.81 8.27 9.58
C MET A 39 -0.81 9.67 10.23
N SER A 40 -0.72 10.74 9.43
CA SER A 40 -0.56 12.12 9.93
C SER A 40 -1.76 12.64 10.72
N ALA A 41 -2.94 12.04 10.50
CA ALA A 41 -4.15 12.32 11.28
C ALA A 41 -4.12 11.73 12.70
N LEU A 42 -3.23 10.77 12.99
CA LEU A 42 -3.17 10.10 14.28
C LEU A 42 -2.29 10.87 15.29
N PRO A 43 -2.79 11.11 16.51
CA PRO A 43 -1.97 11.67 17.57
C PRO A 43 -0.73 10.81 17.90
N VAL A 44 0.40 11.44 18.24
CA VAL A 44 1.66 10.71 18.49
C VAL A 44 1.53 9.65 19.58
N PHE A 45 0.72 9.89 20.61
CA PHE A 45 0.54 8.93 21.72
C PHE A 45 -0.20 7.63 21.30
N VAL A 46 -0.90 7.61 20.16
CA VAL A 46 -1.57 6.39 19.66
C VAL A 46 -0.68 5.55 18.72
N ARG A 47 0.54 6.01 18.38
CA ARG A 47 1.45 5.29 17.48
C ARG A 47 1.69 3.82 17.88
N PRO A 48 1.93 3.47 19.17
CA PRO A 48 2.14 2.07 19.55
C PRO A 48 0.90 1.18 19.29
N LEU A 49 -0.30 1.76 19.45
CA LEU A 49 -1.55 1.06 19.14
C LEU A 49 -1.68 0.86 17.62
N ALA A 50 -1.43 1.91 16.85
CA ALA A 50 -1.48 1.86 15.39
C ALA A 50 -0.49 0.83 14.82
N GLU A 51 0.75 0.79 15.32
CA GLU A 51 1.74 -0.23 14.95
C GLU A 51 1.24 -1.65 15.25
N ARG A 52 0.61 -1.87 16.41
CA ARG A 52 0.04 -3.18 16.75
C ARG A 52 -1.07 -3.58 15.77
N VAL A 53 -1.94 -2.65 15.39
CA VAL A 53 -2.99 -2.90 14.38
C VAL A 53 -2.36 -3.24 13.03
N MET A 54 -1.33 -2.52 12.60
CA MET A 54 -0.64 -2.78 11.33
C MET A 54 0.09 -4.13 11.32
N LYS A 55 0.74 -4.50 12.44
CA LYS A 55 1.33 -5.83 12.61
C LYS A 55 0.28 -6.95 12.52
N SER A 56 -0.90 -6.73 13.09
CA SER A 56 -2.01 -7.69 12.97
C SER A 56 -2.53 -7.77 11.53
N ALA A 57 -2.63 -6.64 10.82
CA ALA A 57 -3.01 -6.64 9.42
C ALA A 57 -2.01 -7.40 8.54
N TYR A 58 -0.70 -7.19 8.77
CA TYR A 58 0.36 -7.96 8.10
C TYR A 58 0.25 -9.46 8.40
N ALA A 59 0.07 -9.85 9.67
CA ALA A 59 -0.06 -11.25 10.05
C ALA A 59 -1.24 -11.94 9.35
N LYS A 60 -2.42 -11.28 9.31
CA LYS A 60 -3.59 -11.79 8.59
C LYS A 60 -3.34 -11.93 7.09
N ALA A 61 -2.68 -10.95 6.47
CA ALA A 61 -2.34 -11.02 5.05
C ALA A 61 -1.34 -12.15 4.78
N SER A 62 -0.34 -12.32 5.66
CA SER A 62 0.64 -13.41 5.58
C SER A 62 0.00 -14.79 5.71
N GLU A 63 -0.98 -14.96 6.60
CA GLU A 63 -1.71 -16.22 6.78
C GLU A 63 -2.58 -16.57 5.57
N ALA A 64 -3.09 -15.56 4.85
CA ALA A 64 -3.89 -15.73 3.65
C ALA A 64 -3.06 -16.00 2.37
N MET A 65 -1.72 -15.93 2.46
CA MET A 65 -0.86 -16.14 1.29
C MET A 65 -0.90 -17.60 0.81
N PRO A 66 -0.88 -17.82 -0.52
CA PRO A 66 -0.71 -19.16 -1.09
C PRO A 66 0.56 -19.85 -0.57
N PRO A 67 0.54 -21.18 -0.39
CA PRO A 67 1.70 -21.92 0.07
C PRO A 67 2.87 -21.78 -0.91
N GLY A 68 4.08 -21.63 -0.36
CA GLY A 68 5.32 -21.49 -1.13
C GLY A 68 5.67 -20.05 -1.54
N LEU A 69 4.85 -19.06 -1.17
CA LEU A 69 5.17 -17.63 -1.32
C LEU A 69 5.57 -17.04 0.04
N ASP A 70 6.62 -16.21 0.06
CA ASP A 70 6.98 -15.44 1.24
C ASP A 70 6.13 -14.16 1.29
N ALA A 71 5.36 -13.97 2.36
CA ALA A 71 4.56 -12.76 2.54
C ALA A 71 5.40 -11.48 2.51
N ALA A 72 6.67 -11.53 2.92
CA ALA A 72 7.57 -10.38 2.93
C ALA A 72 7.82 -9.81 1.52
N ASP A 73 7.70 -10.64 0.49
CA ASP A 73 7.87 -10.23 -0.91
C ASP A 73 6.60 -9.57 -1.48
N TYR A 74 5.44 -9.86 -0.89
CA TYR A 74 4.13 -9.49 -1.46
C TYR A 74 3.38 -8.44 -0.66
N VAL A 75 3.63 -8.35 0.65
CA VAL A 75 2.91 -7.49 1.58
C VAL A 75 3.86 -6.45 2.16
N VAL A 76 3.94 -5.28 1.53
CA VAL A 76 4.75 -4.16 2.04
C VAL A 76 3.84 -3.05 2.52
N ILE A 77 3.85 -2.77 3.83
CA ILE A 77 3.08 -1.69 4.45
C ILE A 77 4.06 -0.63 4.97
N LEU A 78 3.96 0.58 4.41
CA LEU A 78 4.78 1.74 4.75
C LEU A 78 3.90 2.74 5.50
N LEU A 79 4.31 3.07 6.73
CA LEU A 79 3.59 4.02 7.59
C LEU A 79 4.17 5.41 7.43
N ASP A 80 3.41 6.33 6.86
CA ASP A 80 3.78 7.72 6.65
C ASP A 80 3.32 8.56 7.86
N TRP A 81 4.16 8.62 8.89
CA TRP A 81 3.81 9.18 10.21
C TRP A 81 3.52 10.67 10.22
N ASP A 82 4.14 11.44 9.34
CA ASP A 82 3.99 12.88 9.25
C ASP A 82 3.28 13.33 7.96
N GLY A 83 2.88 12.36 7.12
CA GLY A 83 2.22 12.59 5.84
C GLY A 83 3.13 13.20 4.78
N ALA A 84 4.44 13.29 5.01
CA ALA A 84 5.35 13.99 4.10
C ALA A 84 5.42 13.31 2.74
N VAL A 85 5.48 11.97 2.73
CA VAL A 85 5.50 11.18 1.50
C VAL A 85 4.18 11.35 0.75
N SER A 86 3.06 11.18 1.44
CA SER A 86 1.72 11.30 0.88
C SER A 86 1.49 12.68 0.27
N ARG A 87 1.93 13.76 0.93
CA ARG A 87 1.88 15.12 0.37
C ARG A 87 2.75 15.29 -0.88
N GLN A 88 3.97 14.76 -0.88
CA GLN A 88 4.89 14.89 -2.03
C GLN A 88 4.33 14.23 -3.30
N TYR A 89 3.59 13.14 -3.15
CA TYR A 89 2.91 12.46 -4.25
C TYR A 89 1.50 13.01 -4.54
N GLY A 90 1.06 14.06 -3.83
CA GLY A 90 -0.27 14.64 -3.99
C GLY A 90 -1.40 13.69 -3.61
N ALA A 91 -1.14 12.73 -2.72
CA ALA A 91 -2.08 11.72 -2.23
C ALA A 91 -3.11 12.29 -1.25
N HIS A 92 -3.81 13.33 -1.70
CA HIS A 92 -4.95 13.90 -0.98
C HIS A 92 -6.22 13.09 -1.26
N LYS A 93 -7.11 13.04 -0.26
CA LYS A 93 -8.43 12.39 -0.36
C LYS A 93 -8.37 10.89 -0.72
N VAL A 94 -7.36 10.19 -0.19
CA VAL A 94 -7.24 8.74 -0.38
C VAL A 94 -8.36 7.93 0.27
N ASN A 95 -9.15 8.58 1.15
CA ASN A 95 -10.41 8.08 1.69
C ASN A 95 -11.51 7.92 0.63
N GLU A 96 -11.46 8.68 -0.46
CA GLU A 96 -12.43 8.62 -1.55
C GLU A 96 -12.03 7.58 -2.60
N ALA A 97 -10.75 7.56 -2.97
CA ALA A 97 -10.16 6.61 -3.90
C ALA A 97 -8.63 6.49 -3.69
N PRO A 98 -8.03 5.29 -3.79
CA PRO A 98 -6.60 5.13 -3.67
C PRO A 98 -5.85 5.84 -4.80
N LEU A 99 -4.61 6.26 -4.52
CA LEU A 99 -3.67 6.78 -5.51
C LEU A 99 -2.61 5.71 -5.81
N LEU A 100 -2.49 5.31 -7.07
CA LEU A 100 -1.45 4.41 -7.56
C LEU A 100 -0.37 5.22 -8.25
N VAL A 101 0.89 4.96 -7.91
CA VAL A 101 2.05 5.61 -8.54
C VAL A 101 3.00 4.51 -9.01
N LEU A 102 3.20 4.43 -10.33
CA LEU A 102 4.15 3.50 -10.93
C LEU A 102 5.51 4.17 -11.05
N ILE A 103 6.53 3.53 -10.47
CA ILE A 103 7.91 4.01 -10.44
C ILE A 103 8.80 2.95 -11.10
N ASP A 104 9.66 3.36 -12.03
CA ASP A 104 10.61 2.45 -12.67
C ASP A 104 11.88 2.22 -11.85
N ALA A 105 12.82 1.42 -12.40
CA ALA A 105 14.09 1.10 -11.75
C ALA A 105 15.03 2.31 -11.59
N ALA A 106 14.83 3.39 -12.36
CA ALA A 106 15.59 4.63 -12.24
C ALA A 106 14.97 5.59 -11.20
N GLY A 107 13.90 5.18 -10.53
CA GLY A 107 13.17 6.04 -9.57
C GLY A 107 12.27 7.07 -10.25
N ILE A 108 12.00 6.93 -11.55
CA ILE A 108 11.16 7.89 -12.30
C ILE A 108 9.70 7.45 -12.22
N VAL A 109 8.81 8.40 -11.91
CA VAL A 109 7.36 8.19 -12.01
C VAL A 109 6.97 8.01 -13.47
N ARG A 110 6.47 6.83 -13.82
CA ARG A 110 6.00 6.47 -15.17
C ARG A 110 4.49 6.58 -15.33
N GLY A 111 3.74 6.59 -14.24
CA GLY A 111 2.30 6.71 -14.27
C GLY A 111 1.72 7.04 -12.90
N VAL A 112 0.60 7.76 -12.92
CA VAL A 112 -0.20 8.09 -11.75
C VAL A 112 -1.66 7.78 -12.09
N TYR A 113 -2.33 7.04 -11.21
CA TYR A 113 -3.74 6.69 -11.37
C TYR A 113 -4.50 6.93 -10.07
N ARG A 114 -5.70 7.49 -10.16
CA ARG A 114 -6.61 7.70 -9.02
C ARG A 114 -7.99 7.18 -9.42
N GLY A 115 -8.49 6.16 -8.74
CA GLY A 115 -9.78 5.57 -9.10
C GLY A 115 -10.20 4.40 -8.22
N ARG A 116 -11.50 4.09 -8.25
CA ARG A 116 -12.11 2.95 -7.53
C ARG A 116 -12.14 1.65 -8.34
N GLN A 117 -11.85 1.70 -9.64
CA GLN A 117 -11.83 0.58 -10.59
C GLN A 117 -10.77 0.82 -11.64
#